data_AF-A0A7S3CZR3-F1
#
_entry.id   AF-A0A7S3CZR3-F1
#
_cell.length_a   1.000
_cell.length_b   1.000
_cell.length_c   1.000
_cell.angle_alpha   90.00
_cell.angle_beta   90.00
_cell.angle_gamma   90.00
#
_symmetry.space_group_name_H-M   'P 1'
#
loop_
_entity.id
_entity.type
_entity.pdbx_description
1 polymer ?
#
loop_
_entity_poly.entity_id
_entity_poly.type
_entity_poly.pdbx_seq_one_letter_code
_entity_poly.pdbx_strand_id
1 'polypeptide(L)'
;MGDNSWQAFGRDNPAGRLLHNIYDNGTMKKRGNKYSSKNIEREIDRKSRGEPGDTRPLPCDESRAKPVQKKKVAVPLVYGQGGGHSEDPLERVPKYGRVDFIQKKKGANAIEAEGGGLFAEREKYRPTFKPGQLKGGEDEKDRLAKLNEFNGKLPKIAAVAPPSPPPAPLSKEEQRQQLMSAIVEEIQEREEFLDAMRGKKNEYEGAVKAEIAERLRELQKLEAMSFDD
;
A
#
# COMPACT_ATOMS: atom_id res chain seq x y z
N MET A 1 10.85 39.68 23.39
CA MET A 1 9.58 39.42 22.70
C MET A 1 9.91 38.45 21.58
N GLY A 2 9.58 37.17 21.76
CA GLY A 2 9.89 36.14 20.78
C GLY A 2 8.74 36.04 19.80
N ASP A 3 8.94 36.53 18.58
CA ASP A 3 7.96 36.43 17.51
C ASP A 3 7.82 34.97 17.10
N ASN A 4 6.76 34.33 17.59
CA ASN A 4 6.40 32.98 17.23
C ASN A 4 5.88 33.04 15.79
N SER A 5 6.76 32.82 14.81
CA SER A 5 6.50 32.90 13.36
C SER A 5 5.27 32.11 12.88
N TRP A 6 4.78 31.17 13.70
CA TRP A 6 3.54 30.42 13.51
C TRP A 6 2.25 31.24 13.69
N GLN A 7 2.28 32.35 14.41
CA GLN A 7 1.11 33.21 14.63
C GLN A 7 0.72 33.99 13.36
N ALA A 8 1.70 34.29 12.48
CA ALA A 8 1.46 34.92 11.17
C ALA A 8 0.76 33.99 10.16
N PHE A 9 0.89 32.67 10.33
CA PHE A 9 0.22 31.63 9.53
C PHE A 9 -0.97 30.99 10.27
N GLY A 10 -1.57 31.72 11.22
CA GLY A 10 -2.49 31.20 12.23
C GLY A 10 -3.53 30.17 11.76
N ARG A 11 -3.98 29.34 12.72
CA ARG A 11 -5.04 28.32 12.55
C ARG A 11 -6.37 28.86 12.00
N ASP A 12 -6.50 30.18 11.87
CA ASP A 12 -7.70 30.86 11.41
C ASP A 12 -7.72 31.08 9.89
N ASN A 13 -6.56 30.99 9.22
CA ASN A 13 -6.46 31.07 7.77
C ASN A 13 -6.61 29.67 7.13
N PRO A 14 -7.38 29.50 6.03
CA PRO A 14 -7.47 28.23 5.31
C PRO A 14 -6.12 27.60 4.94
N ALA A 15 -5.11 28.42 4.60
CA ALA A 15 -3.76 27.93 4.33
C ALA A 15 -3.08 27.34 5.59
N GLY A 16 -3.23 28.00 6.74
CA GLY A 16 -2.74 27.53 8.03
C GLY A 16 -3.42 26.25 8.50
N ARG A 17 -4.73 26.12 8.29
CA ARG A 17 -5.50 24.88 8.55
C ARG A 17 -5.06 23.72 7.67
N LEU A 18 -4.75 23.98 6.39
CA LEU A 18 -4.27 22.95 5.47
C LEU A 18 -2.89 22.44 5.89
N LEU A 19 -1.96 23.35 6.17
CA LEU A 19 -0.63 23.00 6.66
C LEU A 19 -0.71 22.26 8.00
N HIS A 20 -1.55 22.71 8.92
CA HIS A 20 -1.81 22.01 10.17
C HIS A 20 -2.37 20.60 9.94
N ASN A 21 -3.28 20.40 8.99
CA ASN A 21 -3.77 19.06 8.66
C ASN A 21 -2.73 18.15 8.00
N ILE A 22 -1.70 18.72 7.36
CA ILE A 22 -0.60 17.98 6.74
C ILE A 22 0.45 17.59 7.78
N TYR A 23 0.79 18.50 8.70
CA TYR A 23 1.88 18.32 9.67
C TYR A 23 1.43 17.80 11.04
N ASP A 24 0.23 18.16 11.48
CA ASP A 24 -0.36 17.58 12.69
C ASP A 24 -1.05 16.28 12.29
N ASN A 25 -0.58 15.17 12.83
CA ASN A 25 -0.84 13.78 12.43
C ASN A 25 -2.33 13.32 12.46
N GLY A 26 -3.29 14.25 12.58
CA GLY A 26 -4.73 14.00 12.64
C GLY A 26 -5.34 13.44 11.35
N THR A 27 -4.77 13.71 10.17
CA THR A 27 -5.25 13.11 8.90
C THR A 27 -4.68 11.70 8.68
N MET A 28 -3.44 11.43 9.09
CA MET A 28 -2.85 10.09 9.08
C MET A 28 -3.57 9.14 10.05
N LYS A 29 -3.88 9.59 11.28
CA LYS A 29 -4.66 8.80 12.25
C LYS A 29 -6.05 8.43 11.74
N LYS A 30 -6.71 9.30 10.95
CA LYS A 30 -8.03 9.01 10.34
C LYS A 30 -7.97 8.04 9.17
N ARG A 31 -6.88 7.99 8.40
CA ARG A 31 -6.70 6.99 7.33
C ARG A 31 -6.36 5.60 7.89
N GLY A 32 -5.56 5.53 8.95
CA GLY A 32 -5.20 4.25 9.61
C GLY A 32 -6.38 3.52 10.25
N ASN A 33 -7.40 4.26 10.71
CA ASN A 33 -8.59 3.63 11.33
C ASN A 33 -9.41 2.76 10.37
N LYS A 34 -9.36 2.97 9.06
CA LYS A 34 -10.08 2.11 8.10
C LYS A 34 -9.44 0.73 7.92
N TYR A 35 -8.15 0.59 8.24
CA TYR A 35 -7.39 -0.66 8.09
C TYR A 35 -7.00 -1.27 9.44
N SER A 36 -7.51 -0.75 10.56
CA SER A 36 -7.30 -1.35 11.87
C SER A 36 -8.03 -2.70 11.94
N SER A 37 -7.33 -3.74 12.38
CA SER A 37 -7.86 -5.11 12.55
C SER A 37 -9.18 -5.14 13.33
N LYS A 38 -9.31 -4.31 14.37
CA LYS A 38 -10.54 -4.17 15.16
C LYS A 38 -11.74 -3.63 14.37
N ASN A 39 -11.52 -2.79 13.36
CA ASN A 39 -12.60 -2.29 12.49
C ASN A 39 -12.94 -3.29 11.39
N ILE A 40 -11.95 -4.01 10.88
CA ILE A 40 -12.16 -5.11 9.92
C ILE A 40 -13.00 -6.22 10.58
N GLU A 41 -12.67 -6.63 11.81
CA GLU A 41 -13.42 -7.62 12.58
C GLU A 41 -14.88 -7.18 12.84
N ARG A 42 -15.10 -5.92 13.21
CA ARG A 42 -16.47 -5.39 13.36
C ARG A 42 -17.25 -5.41 12.05
N GLU A 43 -16.60 -5.15 10.92
CA GLU A 43 -17.26 -5.15 9.62
C GLU A 43 -17.58 -6.57 9.16
N ILE A 44 -16.73 -7.55 9.48
CA ILE A 44 -16.99 -8.98 9.27
C ILE A 44 -18.16 -9.46 10.16
N ASP A 45 -18.16 -9.13 11.45
CA ASP A 45 -19.23 -9.49 12.40
C ASP A 45 -20.57 -8.82 12.06
N ARG A 46 -20.54 -7.57 11.57
CA ARG A 46 -21.76 -6.92 11.08
C ARG A 46 -22.33 -7.60 9.83
N LYS A 47 -21.45 -8.04 8.93
CA LYS A 47 -21.83 -8.72 7.68
C LYS A 47 -22.35 -10.13 7.94
N SER A 48 -21.83 -10.85 8.93
CA SER A 48 -22.34 -12.16 9.34
C SER A 48 -23.73 -12.08 9.99
N ARG A 49 -24.06 -10.96 10.64
CA ARG A 49 -25.38 -10.69 11.25
C ARG A 49 -26.45 -10.23 10.26
N GLY A 50 -26.10 -10.05 8.97
CA GLY A 50 -27.04 -9.62 7.94
C GLY A 50 -27.56 -8.19 8.12
N GLU A 51 -26.88 -7.36 8.92
CA GLU A 51 -27.25 -5.95 9.07
C GLU A 51 -26.94 -5.21 7.75
N PRO A 52 -27.87 -4.40 7.24
CA PRO A 52 -27.60 -3.56 6.08
C PRO A 52 -26.44 -2.63 6.45
N GLY A 53 -25.31 -2.82 5.77
CA GLY A 53 -24.13 -2.00 5.97
C GLY A 53 -24.52 -0.52 5.85
N ASP A 54 -23.92 0.31 6.69
CA ASP A 54 -24.02 1.77 6.63
C ASP A 54 -23.63 2.22 5.22
N THR A 55 -24.62 2.31 4.33
CA THR A 55 -24.56 2.94 3.01
C THR A 55 -24.57 4.45 3.21
N ARG A 56 -23.79 4.95 4.16
CA ARG A 56 -23.21 6.26 3.99
C ARG A 56 -22.51 6.21 2.65
N PRO A 57 -23.02 6.93 1.63
CA PRO A 57 -22.35 6.95 0.35
C PRO A 57 -20.90 7.29 0.65
N LEU A 58 -19.97 6.52 0.09
CA LEU A 58 -18.64 7.06 -0.15
C LEU A 58 -18.86 8.48 -0.68
N PRO A 59 -18.08 9.49 -0.27
CA PRO A 59 -18.12 10.79 -0.93
C PRO A 59 -17.59 10.60 -2.37
N CYS A 60 -18.39 9.94 -3.19
CA CYS A 60 -18.39 9.95 -4.62
C CYS A 60 -18.98 11.31 -4.96
N ASP A 61 -18.12 12.28 -5.25
CA ASP A 61 -18.36 13.27 -6.29
C ASP A 61 -19.77 13.90 -6.38
N GLU A 62 -20.43 14.16 -5.26
CA GLU A 62 -21.65 15.00 -5.25
C GLU A 62 -21.33 16.50 -5.25
N SER A 63 -20.05 16.88 -5.18
CA SER A 63 -19.63 18.04 -5.95
C SER A 63 -19.43 17.60 -7.40
N ARG A 64 -20.54 17.42 -8.13
CA ARG A 64 -20.57 17.77 -9.54
C ARG A 64 -20.00 19.18 -9.57
N ALA A 65 -18.71 19.30 -9.87
CA ALA A 65 -18.03 20.57 -9.92
C ALA A 65 -18.91 21.45 -10.78
N LYS A 66 -19.55 22.47 -10.18
CA LYS A 66 -20.22 23.51 -10.96
C LYS A 66 -19.18 23.88 -12.02
N PRO A 67 -19.51 23.86 -13.33
CA PRO A 67 -18.52 24.11 -14.36
C PRO A 67 -17.80 25.38 -13.96
N VAL A 68 -16.53 25.25 -13.60
CA VAL A 68 -15.72 26.38 -13.16
C VAL A 68 -15.83 27.35 -14.31
N GLN A 69 -16.48 28.49 -14.08
CA GLN A 69 -16.55 29.54 -15.08
C GLN A 69 -15.11 29.90 -15.38
N LYS A 70 -14.61 29.43 -16.52
CA LYS A 70 -13.28 29.80 -17.00
C LYS A 70 -13.30 31.31 -17.08
N LYS A 71 -12.56 31.99 -16.20
CA LYS A 71 -12.35 33.42 -16.30
C LYS A 71 -11.81 33.65 -17.71
N LYS A 72 -12.54 34.41 -18.53
CA LYS A 72 -12.09 34.84 -19.85
C LYS A 72 -10.88 35.74 -19.61
N VAL A 73 -9.69 35.16 -19.66
CA VAL A 73 -8.46 35.95 -19.73
C VAL A 73 -8.47 36.57 -21.12
N ALA A 74 -8.51 37.89 -21.20
CA ALA A 74 -8.35 38.62 -22.44
C ALA A 74 -6.92 38.38 -22.93
N VAL A 75 -6.73 37.36 -23.76
CA VAL A 75 -5.49 37.20 -24.52
C VAL A 75 -5.52 38.28 -25.59
N PRO A 76 -4.49 39.15 -25.69
CA PRO A 76 -4.44 40.14 -26.75
C PRO A 76 -4.54 39.43 -28.10
N LEU A 77 -5.57 39.80 -28.85
CA LEU A 77 -5.79 39.33 -30.20
C LEU A 77 -4.64 39.86 -31.05
N VAL A 78 -3.66 39.00 -31.36
CA VAL A 78 -2.70 39.30 -32.41
C VAL A 78 -3.50 39.27 -33.71
N TYR A 79 -3.91 40.46 -34.17
CA TYR A 79 -4.48 40.64 -35.49
C TYR A 79 -3.42 40.15 -36.49
N GLY A 80 -3.60 38.93 -37.00
CA GLY A 80 -2.97 38.50 -38.23
C GLY A 80 -3.35 39.51 -39.29
N GLN A 81 -2.34 40.24 -39.75
CA GLN A 81 -2.44 41.34 -40.69
C GLN A 81 -3.38 40.97 -41.85
N GLY A 82 -4.39 41.81 -42.04
CA GLY A 82 -5.13 41.86 -43.29
C GLY A 82 -4.14 42.06 -44.44
N GLY A 83 -4.39 41.35 -45.53
CA GLY A 83 -3.58 41.42 -46.73
C GLY A 83 -3.50 42.86 -47.25
N GLY A 84 -2.36 43.49 -47.00
CA GLY A 84 -1.90 44.63 -47.78
C GLY A 84 -1.43 44.10 -49.13
N HIS A 85 -2.06 44.58 -50.20
CA HIS A 85 -1.48 44.58 -51.52
C HIS A 85 -0.23 45.49 -51.48
N SER A 86 0.94 44.92 -51.18
CA SER A 86 2.21 45.54 -51.55
C SER A 86 2.55 45.10 -52.97
N GLU A 87 2.73 46.07 -53.86
CA GLU A 87 3.24 45.84 -55.22
C GLU A 87 4.78 45.74 -55.22
N ASP A 88 5.33 44.96 -54.30
CA ASP A 88 6.76 44.65 -54.27
C ASP A 88 7.02 43.29 -54.92
N PRO A 89 7.73 43.22 -56.07
CA PRO A 89 7.85 41.98 -56.85
C PRO A 89 8.80 40.93 -56.26
N LEU A 90 9.34 41.14 -55.06
CA LEU A 90 10.38 40.28 -54.46
C LEU A 90 9.92 39.40 -53.29
N GLU A 91 8.66 39.46 -52.85
CA GLU A 91 8.10 38.54 -51.84
C GLU A 91 6.98 37.66 -52.39
N ARG A 92 7.25 36.92 -53.47
CA ARG A 92 6.51 35.69 -53.75
C ARG A 92 7.03 34.58 -52.85
N VAL A 93 6.53 34.49 -51.63
CA VAL A 93 6.61 33.24 -50.86
C VAL A 93 5.94 32.16 -51.71
N PRO A 94 6.65 31.09 -52.11
CA PRO A 94 6.05 30.04 -52.91
C PRO A 94 4.87 29.47 -52.12
N LYS A 95 3.67 29.52 -52.71
CA LYS A 95 2.52 28.80 -52.19
C LYS A 95 2.91 27.32 -52.22
N TYR A 96 3.41 26.81 -51.09
CA TYR A 96 3.71 25.39 -50.93
C TYR A 96 2.46 24.63 -51.37
N GLY A 97 2.59 23.84 -52.43
CA GLY A 97 1.52 22.97 -52.91
C GLY A 97 0.98 22.18 -51.73
N ARG A 98 -0.35 22.03 -51.66
CA ARG A 98 -0.99 21.20 -50.63
C ARG A 98 -0.22 19.89 -50.56
N VAL A 99 0.33 19.61 -49.38
CA VAL A 99 1.10 18.41 -49.12
C VAL A 99 0.15 17.22 -49.27
N ASP A 100 0.13 16.60 -50.44
CA ASP A 100 -0.70 15.42 -50.74
C ASP A 100 -0.31 14.18 -49.93
N PHE A 101 0.75 14.28 -49.10
CA PHE A 101 1.18 13.25 -48.16
C PHE A 101 0.33 13.12 -46.90
N ILE A 102 -0.63 14.04 -46.66
CA ILE A 102 -1.55 13.87 -45.52
C ILE A 102 -2.62 12.86 -45.93
N GLN A 103 -2.48 11.62 -45.45
CA GLN A 103 -3.49 10.57 -45.61
C GLN A 103 -4.86 11.13 -45.20
N LYS A 104 -5.77 11.23 -46.16
CA LYS A 104 -7.14 11.70 -45.91
C LYS A 104 -7.82 10.73 -44.94
N LYS A 105 -8.53 11.26 -43.95
CA LYS A 105 -9.29 10.46 -42.98
C LYS A 105 -10.21 9.51 -43.75
N LYS A 106 -10.08 8.20 -43.50
CA LYS A 106 -10.98 7.19 -44.06
C LYS A 106 -12.41 7.46 -43.59
N GLY A 107 -13.39 7.24 -44.47
CA GLY A 107 -14.81 7.34 -44.12
C GLY A 107 -15.22 6.24 -43.13
N ALA A 108 -16.24 6.50 -42.29
CA ALA A 108 -16.70 5.59 -41.25
C ALA A 108 -17.01 4.18 -41.79
N ASN A 109 -17.69 4.08 -42.93
CA ASN A 109 -18.05 2.79 -43.55
C ASN A 109 -16.81 1.96 -43.97
N ALA A 110 -15.72 2.62 -44.39
CA ALA A 110 -14.48 1.93 -44.74
C ALA A 110 -13.76 1.40 -43.49
N ILE A 111 -13.85 2.12 -42.38
CA ILE A 111 -13.29 1.70 -41.09
C ILE A 111 -14.09 0.52 -40.52
N GLU A 112 -15.43 0.53 -40.64
CA GLU A 112 -16.28 -0.58 -40.18
C GLU A 112 -16.06 -1.86 -40.99
N ALA A 113 -15.92 -1.75 -42.32
CA ALA A 113 -15.64 -2.90 -43.17
C ALA A 113 -14.26 -3.54 -42.87
N GLU A 114 -13.23 -2.72 -42.66
CA GLU A 114 -11.89 -3.20 -42.26
C GLU A 114 -11.90 -3.77 -40.82
N GLY A 115 -12.63 -3.12 -39.90
CA GLY A 115 -12.70 -3.51 -38.49
C GLY A 115 -13.50 -4.80 -38.25
N GLY A 116 -14.58 -5.02 -39.00
CA GLY A 116 -15.46 -6.17 -38.84
C GLY A 116 -14.78 -7.52 -39.10
N GLY A 117 -13.95 -7.60 -40.15
CA GLY A 117 -13.16 -8.81 -40.46
C GLY A 117 -12.10 -9.10 -39.39
N LEU A 118 -11.39 -8.07 -38.95
CA LEU A 118 -10.38 -8.17 -37.90
C LEU A 118 -10.98 -8.55 -36.54
N PHE A 119 -12.19 -8.09 -36.23
CA PHE A 119 -12.87 -8.47 -35.00
C PHE A 119 -13.26 -9.95 -34.99
N ALA A 120 -13.80 -10.45 -36.11
CA ALA A 120 -14.17 -11.86 -36.24
C ALA A 120 -12.96 -12.80 -36.16
N GLU A 121 -11.84 -12.43 -36.80
CA GLU A 121 -10.59 -13.18 -36.68
C GLU A 121 -10.04 -13.14 -35.23
N ARG A 122 -10.08 -11.96 -34.59
CA ARG A 122 -9.61 -11.81 -33.21
C ARG A 122 -10.47 -12.58 -32.21
N GLU A 123 -11.78 -12.69 -32.42
CA GLU A 123 -12.66 -13.51 -31.59
C GLU A 123 -12.40 -15.00 -31.77
N LYS A 124 -12.06 -15.45 -32.98
CA LYS A 124 -11.71 -16.86 -33.24
C LYS A 124 -10.50 -17.34 -32.44
N TYR A 125 -9.54 -16.45 -32.18
CA TYR A 125 -8.34 -16.75 -31.38
C TYR A 125 -8.41 -16.18 -29.96
N ARG A 126 -9.55 -15.65 -29.53
CA ARG A 126 -9.69 -15.11 -28.18
C ARG A 126 -9.66 -16.28 -27.20
N PRO A 127 -8.73 -16.29 -26.22
CA PRO A 127 -8.71 -17.34 -25.21
C PRO A 127 -10.05 -17.29 -24.46
N THR A 128 -10.83 -18.37 -24.55
CA THR A 128 -12.05 -18.52 -23.77
C THR A 128 -11.65 -18.77 -22.32
N PHE A 129 -11.60 -17.72 -21.50
CA PHE A 129 -11.40 -17.86 -20.07
C PHE A 129 -12.61 -18.57 -19.48
N LYS A 130 -12.41 -19.79 -18.96
CA LYS A 130 -13.47 -20.51 -18.24
C LYS A 130 -13.77 -19.76 -16.95
N PRO A 131 -15.02 -19.30 -16.72
CA PRO A 131 -15.39 -18.69 -15.45
C PRO A 131 -15.14 -19.69 -14.32
N GLY A 132 -14.31 -19.33 -13.35
CA GLY A 132 -13.85 -20.19 -12.24
C GLY A 132 -12.37 -20.54 -12.23
N GLN A 133 -11.61 -20.28 -13.30
CA GLN A 133 -10.16 -20.50 -13.34
C GLN A 133 -9.31 -19.32 -12.86
N LEU A 134 -9.92 -18.18 -12.53
CA LEU A 134 -9.20 -17.10 -11.84
C LEU A 134 -8.97 -17.54 -10.40
N LYS A 135 -7.88 -18.29 -10.17
CA LYS A 135 -7.29 -18.45 -8.84
C LYS A 135 -6.70 -17.09 -8.43
N GLY A 136 -7.55 -16.10 -8.20
CA GLY A 136 -7.16 -14.76 -7.74
C GLY A 136 -6.86 -14.73 -6.23
N GLY A 137 -6.34 -15.82 -5.68
CA GLY A 137 -5.88 -15.88 -4.29
C GLY A 137 -4.51 -15.20 -4.16
N GLU A 138 -4.16 -14.80 -2.93
CA GLU A 138 -2.85 -14.23 -2.62
C GLU A 138 -1.71 -15.17 -3.05
N ASP A 139 -1.90 -16.48 -2.94
CA ASP A 139 -0.94 -17.50 -3.36
C ASP A 139 -0.56 -17.43 -4.85
N GLU A 140 -1.53 -17.21 -5.73
CA GLU A 140 -1.26 -17.12 -7.18
C GLU A 140 -0.64 -15.77 -7.53
N LYS A 141 -0.99 -14.72 -6.79
CA LYS A 141 -0.34 -13.41 -6.93
C LYS A 141 1.14 -13.50 -6.57
N ASP A 142 1.47 -14.18 -5.48
CA ASP A 142 2.86 -14.43 -5.06
C ASP A 142 3.60 -15.32 -6.05
N ARG A 143 2.94 -16.34 -6.59
CA ARG A 143 3.51 -17.18 -7.65
C ARG A 143 3.85 -16.38 -8.90
N LEU A 144 2.94 -15.51 -9.36
CA LEU A 144 3.15 -14.65 -10.53
C LEU A 144 4.22 -13.58 -10.27
N ALA A 145 4.28 -13.03 -9.07
CA ALA A 145 5.33 -12.10 -8.66
C ALA A 145 6.71 -12.75 -8.76
N LYS A 146 6.87 -13.96 -8.20
CA LYS A 146 8.10 -14.76 -8.32
C LYS A 146 8.42 -15.09 -9.78
N LEU A 147 7.42 -15.46 -10.58
CA LEU A 147 7.63 -15.77 -12.00
C LEU A 147 8.19 -14.57 -12.78
N ASN A 148 7.69 -13.37 -12.50
CA ASN A 148 8.14 -12.12 -13.11
C ASN A 148 9.54 -11.71 -12.63
N GLU A 149 9.84 -11.89 -11.35
CA GLU A 149 11.16 -11.62 -10.77
C GLU A 149 12.27 -12.41 -11.49
N PHE A 150 11.98 -13.65 -11.89
CA PHE A 150 12.94 -14.53 -12.58
C PHE A 150 12.78 -14.58 -14.11
N ASN A 151 12.21 -13.55 -14.75
CA ASN A 151 12.01 -13.47 -16.21
C ASN A 151 11.38 -14.75 -16.81
N GLY A 152 10.41 -15.35 -16.12
CA GLY A 152 9.73 -16.56 -16.56
C GLY A 152 10.50 -17.86 -16.35
N LYS A 153 11.74 -17.83 -15.85
CA LYS A 153 12.57 -19.00 -15.56
C LYS A 153 12.85 -19.08 -14.07
N LEU A 154 11.90 -19.65 -13.32
CA LEU A 154 12.14 -19.98 -11.91
C LEU A 154 13.42 -20.83 -11.81
N PRO A 155 14.34 -20.50 -10.88
CA PRO A 155 15.50 -21.33 -10.64
C PRO A 155 15.01 -22.75 -10.37
N LYS A 156 15.62 -23.75 -11.02
CA LYS A 156 15.42 -25.15 -10.65
C LYS A 156 15.98 -25.32 -9.25
N ILE A 157 15.13 -25.07 -8.25
CA ILE A 157 15.41 -25.43 -6.87
C ILE A 157 15.65 -26.93 -6.94
N ALA A 158 16.91 -27.35 -6.78
CA ALA A 158 17.26 -28.75 -6.62
C ALA A 158 16.27 -29.32 -5.62
N ALA A 159 15.57 -30.40 -5.97
CA ALA A 159 14.48 -30.95 -5.19
C ALA A 159 14.87 -30.93 -3.71
N VAL A 160 14.28 -30.01 -2.95
CA VAL A 160 14.49 -29.94 -1.52
C VAL A 160 14.04 -31.31 -1.04
N ALA A 161 14.95 -32.00 -0.36
CA ALA A 161 14.66 -33.29 0.25
C ALA A 161 13.29 -33.20 0.93
N PRO A 162 12.45 -34.24 0.86
CA PRO A 162 11.14 -34.23 1.49
C PRO A 162 11.30 -33.70 2.92
N PRO A 163 10.42 -32.79 3.39
CA PRO A 163 10.55 -32.22 4.72
C PRO A 163 10.72 -33.38 5.69
N SER A 164 11.82 -33.36 6.46
CA SER A 164 12.08 -34.35 7.49
C SER A 164 10.80 -34.49 8.33
N PRO A 165 10.40 -35.72 8.69
CA PRO A 165 9.22 -35.91 9.53
C PRO A 165 9.32 -34.98 10.75
N PRO A 166 8.20 -34.36 11.18
CA PRO A 166 8.23 -33.50 12.35
C PRO A 166 8.88 -34.27 13.51
N PRO A 167 9.76 -33.64 14.29
CA PRO A 167 10.37 -34.29 15.44
C PRO A 167 9.27 -34.87 16.33
N ALA A 168 9.53 -36.05 16.89
CA ALA A 168 8.59 -36.67 17.81
C ALA A 168 8.21 -35.67 18.91
N PRO A 169 6.93 -35.62 19.32
CA PRO A 169 6.53 -34.75 20.41
C PRO A 169 7.35 -35.10 21.65
N LEU A 170 8.10 -34.12 22.15
CA LEU A 170 8.90 -34.25 23.37
C LEU A 170 8.03 -34.78 24.51
N SER A 171 8.59 -35.64 25.35
CA SER A 171 7.90 -36.09 26.57
C SER A 171 7.50 -34.88 27.42
N LYS A 172 6.41 -34.98 28.19
CA LYS A 172 6.02 -33.91 29.12
C LYS A 172 7.17 -33.51 30.05
N GLU A 173 7.97 -34.49 30.47
CA GLU A 173 9.14 -34.26 31.31
C GLU A 173 10.25 -33.50 30.58
N GLU A 174 10.51 -33.84 29.32
CA GLU A 174 11.49 -33.15 28.49
C GLU A 174 11.06 -31.71 28.18
N GLN A 175 9.78 -31.49 27.90
CA GLN A 175 9.22 -30.15 27.72
C GLN A 175 9.37 -29.30 29.00
N ARG A 176 9.13 -29.91 30.17
CA ARG A 176 9.33 -29.24 31.46
C ARG A 176 10.80 -28.90 31.69
N GLN A 177 11.72 -29.83 31.44
CA GLN A 177 13.16 -29.59 31.58
C GLN A 177 13.63 -28.48 30.64
N GLN A 178 13.13 -28.44 29.40
CA GLN A 178 13.41 -27.34 28.46
C GLN A 178 12.92 -25.99 28.99
N LEU A 179 11.70 -25.93 29.54
CA LEU A 179 11.18 -24.70 30.15
C LEU A 179 12.01 -24.26 31.37
N MET A 180 12.41 -25.20 32.22
CA MET A 180 13.28 -24.92 33.37
C MET A 180 14.65 -24.39 32.91
N SER A 181 15.28 -25.02 31.92
CA SER A 181 16.56 -24.56 31.35
C SER A 181 16.44 -23.15 30.79
N ALA A 182 15.39 -22.89 30.00
CA ALA A 182 15.14 -21.58 29.41
C ALA A 182 14.97 -20.49 30.47
N ILE A 183 14.24 -20.76 31.56
CA ILE A 183 14.07 -19.81 32.66
C ILE A 183 15.40 -19.53 33.37
N VAL A 184 16.23 -20.55 33.60
CA VAL A 184 17.54 -20.40 34.25
C VAL A 184 18.48 -19.56 33.37
N GLU A 185 18.50 -19.80 32.06
CA GLU A 185 19.24 -18.99 31.10
C GLU A 185 18.75 -17.52 31.13
N GLU A 186 17.44 -17.29 31.16
CA GLU A 186 16.86 -15.93 31.24
C GLU A 186 17.22 -15.18 32.54
N ILE A 187 17.42 -15.91 33.64
CA ILE A 187 17.88 -15.35 34.91
C ILE A 187 19.36 -14.97 34.80
N GLN A 188 20.19 -15.88 34.27
CA GLN A 188 21.63 -15.63 34.07
C GLN A 188 21.88 -14.41 33.18
N GLU A 189 21.16 -14.29 32.06
CA GLU A 189 21.26 -13.12 31.17
C GLU A 189 20.93 -11.80 31.88
N ARG A 190 19.95 -11.81 32.80
CA ARG A 190 19.58 -10.63 33.59
C ARG A 190 20.58 -10.29 34.68
N GLU A 191 21.16 -11.29 35.30
CA GLU A 191 22.25 -11.10 36.27
C GLU A 191 23.48 -10.53 35.58
N GLU A 192 23.87 -11.07 34.42
CA GLU A 192 24.94 -10.54 33.58
C GLU A 192 24.64 -9.11 33.13
N PHE A 193 23.39 -8.81 32.76
CA PHE A 193 22.97 -7.45 32.43
C PHE A 193 23.13 -6.48 33.60
N LEU A 194 22.74 -6.89 34.81
CA LEU A 194 22.91 -6.09 36.02
C LEU A 194 24.38 -5.84 36.33
N ASP A 195 25.23 -6.85 36.18
CA ASP A 195 26.67 -6.73 36.37
C ASP A 195 27.31 -5.82 35.31
N ALA A 196 26.90 -5.92 34.04
CA ALA A 196 27.36 -5.04 32.97
C ALA A 196 26.91 -3.58 33.12
N MET A 197 25.79 -3.37 33.82
CA MET A 197 25.23 -2.05 34.12
C MET A 197 25.68 -1.50 35.48
N ARG A 198 26.42 -2.27 36.27
CA ARG A 198 26.93 -1.88 37.58
C ARG A 198 27.84 -0.65 37.43
N GLY A 199 27.43 0.47 38.03
CA GLY A 199 28.15 1.76 37.94
C GLY A 199 27.61 2.73 36.88
N LYS A 200 26.63 2.32 36.06
CA LYS A 200 25.77 3.24 35.29
C LYS A 200 24.52 3.56 36.13
N LYS A 201 23.74 4.57 35.72
CA LYS A 201 22.56 5.00 36.46
C LYS A 201 21.64 3.83 36.82
N ASN A 202 21.24 3.75 38.09
CA ASN A 202 20.44 2.67 38.68
C ASN A 202 18.97 2.62 38.19
N GLU A 203 18.65 3.28 37.07
CA GLU A 203 17.28 3.39 36.55
C GLU A 203 16.68 2.01 36.20
N TYR A 204 17.52 1.04 35.84
CA TYR A 204 17.10 -0.30 35.42
C TYR A 204 17.17 -1.37 36.52
N GLU A 205 17.87 -1.10 37.63
CA GLU A 205 18.14 -2.13 38.65
C GLU A 205 16.85 -2.67 39.29
N GLY A 206 15.90 -1.79 39.59
CA GLY A 206 14.64 -2.18 40.19
C GLY A 206 13.78 -3.03 39.26
N ALA A 207 13.73 -2.66 37.98
CA ALA A 207 12.96 -3.39 36.97
C ALA A 207 13.53 -4.79 36.74
N VAL A 208 14.84 -4.90 36.52
CA VAL A 208 15.49 -6.19 36.23
C VAL A 208 15.43 -7.12 37.45
N LYS A 209 15.59 -6.60 38.67
CA LYS A 209 15.41 -7.41 39.89
C LYS A 209 13.98 -7.92 40.06
N ALA A 210 12.97 -7.14 39.66
CA ALA A 210 11.58 -7.58 39.68
C ALA A 210 11.34 -8.71 38.67
N GLU A 211 11.91 -8.61 37.46
CA GLU A 211 11.84 -9.68 36.45
C GLU A 211 12.54 -10.96 36.92
N ILE A 212 13.74 -10.86 37.52
CA ILE A 212 14.41 -12.02 38.13
C ILE A 212 13.52 -12.68 39.19
N ALA A 213 12.90 -11.88 40.06
CA ALA A 213 12.01 -12.40 41.09
C ALA A 213 10.75 -13.08 40.52
N GLU A 214 10.22 -12.59 39.39
CA GLU A 214 9.12 -13.23 38.68
C GLU A 214 9.54 -14.59 38.10
N ARG A 215 10.69 -14.66 37.44
CA ARG A 215 11.24 -15.89 36.87
C ARG A 215 11.57 -16.94 37.93
N LEU A 216 12.08 -16.53 39.09
CA LEU A 216 12.29 -17.44 40.23
C LEU A 216 10.98 -18.05 40.74
N ARG A 217 9.88 -17.30 40.77
CA ARG A 217 8.55 -17.84 41.14
C ARG A 217 8.03 -18.81 40.09
N GLU A 218 8.27 -18.53 38.82
CA GLU A 218 7.91 -19.44 37.73
C GLU A 218 8.67 -20.76 37.82
N LEU A 219 9.97 -20.71 38.12
CA LEU A 219 10.79 -21.90 38.35
C LEU A 219 10.26 -22.73 39.54
N GLN A 220 9.97 -22.08 40.66
CA GLN A 220 9.37 -22.74 41.84
C GLN A 220 8.02 -23.39 41.51
N LYS A 221 7.21 -22.76 40.66
CA LYS A 221 5.92 -23.30 40.24
C LYS A 221 6.09 -24.55 39.36
N LEU A 222 7.05 -24.54 38.43
CA LEU A 222 7.37 -25.71 37.60
C LEU A 222 7.93 -26.87 38.43
N GLU A 223 8.71 -26.56 39.47
CA GLU A 223 9.22 -27.54 40.42
C GLU A 223 8.08 -28.11 41.29
N ALA A 224 7.17 -27.29 41.80
CA ALA A 224 6.02 -27.76 42.57
C ALA A 224 5.10 -28.69 41.74
N MET A 225 4.88 -28.35 40.47
CA MET A 225 4.14 -29.22 39.53
C MET A 225 4.82 -30.56 39.26
N SER A 226 6.11 -30.73 39.62
CA SER A 226 6.83 -31.99 39.43
C SER A 226 6.55 -33.04 40.50
N PHE A 227 5.97 -32.66 41.63
CA PHE A 227 5.71 -33.55 42.77
C PHE A 227 4.28 -34.09 42.84
N ASP A 228 3.37 -33.59 41.99
CA ASP A 228 1.93 -33.95 41.98
C ASP A 228 1.55 -34.99 40.90
N ASP A 229 2.51 -35.48 40.10
CA ASP A 229 2.38 -36.62 39.17
C ASP A 229 3.07 -37.89 39.75
#